data_AF-A0A174K6I7-F1
#
_entry.id   AF-A0A174K6I7-F1
#
_cell.length_a   1.000
_cell.length_b   1.000
_cell.length_c   1.000
_cell.angle_alpha   90.00
_cell.angle_beta   90.00
_cell.angle_gamma   90.00
#
_symmetry.space_group_name_H-M   'P 1'
#
loop_
_entity.id
_entity.type
_entity.pdbx_description
1 polymer ?
#
loop_
_entity_poly.entity_id
_entity_poly.type
_entity_poly.pdbx_seq_one_letter_code
_entity_poly.pdbx_strand_id
1 'polypeptide(L)'
;MFAARTAGAADGVDVAVLDPERVDRLRTVFWDMTKITTQVETIEHTGTREDGGWTESILHITITPRTPDDMRVFYQFTDDQNEALDELLENRDLLAALAGDLTISDPDAKALLAALPEELSPERRAVVETACSLVGKVNYFWGGKSLVFGWDERWGTIQKVTAAGSSTTGTYRPYGMDCSGFVDWVFYNVTGGEYIIGHGGGATMQHNYCTEISWDEALPGDLVFYPGDEHVGIVGGRDENGELLIVHCAFSQDNVVITEKSGFVSIARPNYYSE
;
A
#
# COMPACT_ATOMS: atom_id res chain seq x y z
N MET A 1 16.87 8.15 9.01
CA MET A 1 17.11 9.60 9.17
C MET A 1 16.68 10.16 10.52
N PHE A 2 15.39 10.16 10.88
CA PHE A 2 14.93 10.72 12.16
C PHE A 2 15.65 10.11 13.37
N ALA A 3 15.71 8.76 13.44
CA ALA A 3 16.43 8.05 14.49
C ALA A 3 17.91 8.48 14.60
N ALA A 4 18.67 8.44 13.50
CA ALA A 4 20.08 8.87 13.47
C ALA A 4 20.27 10.35 13.89
N ARG A 5 19.40 11.26 13.42
CA ARG A 5 19.45 12.68 13.81
C ARG A 5 19.17 12.87 15.31
N THR A 6 18.17 12.18 15.84
CA THR A 6 17.58 12.50 17.15
C THR A 6 18.17 11.68 18.30
N ALA A 7 18.47 10.40 18.10
CA ALA A 7 19.01 9.56 19.16
C ALA A 7 20.53 9.72 19.32
N GLY A 8 21.27 9.96 18.23
CA GLY A 8 22.73 10.10 18.24
C GLY A 8 23.27 11.52 18.50
N ALA A 9 22.39 12.48 18.83
CA ALA A 9 22.82 13.86 19.12
C ALA A 9 23.27 14.02 20.58
N ALA A 10 24.03 15.09 20.87
CA ALA A 10 24.48 15.40 22.24
C ALA A 10 23.33 15.68 23.23
N ASP A 11 22.18 16.14 22.72
CA ASP A 11 20.90 16.28 23.43
C ASP A 11 19.92 15.15 23.08
N GLY A 12 20.46 13.97 22.76
CA GLY A 12 19.75 12.86 22.17
C GLY A 12 18.50 12.46 22.95
N VAL A 13 17.41 12.28 22.23
CA VAL A 13 16.12 11.85 22.78
C VAL A 13 15.77 10.49 22.19
N ASP A 14 15.35 9.56 23.04
CA ASP A 14 14.86 8.26 22.57
C ASP A 14 13.72 8.41 21.56
N VAL A 15 13.69 7.55 20.56
CA VAL A 15 12.73 7.55 19.46
C VAL A 15 11.67 6.45 19.59
N ALA A 16 11.69 5.65 20.65
CA ALA A 16 10.74 4.54 20.84
C ALA A 16 9.32 4.99 21.21
N VAL A 17 9.15 6.22 21.71
CA VAL A 17 7.83 6.80 22.06
C VAL A 17 7.54 7.97 21.14
N LEU A 18 6.39 8.02 20.48
CA LEU A 18 5.96 9.16 19.65
C LEU A 18 5.00 10.07 20.41
N ASP A 19 5.55 10.93 21.27
CA ASP A 19 4.79 12.00 21.91
C ASP A 19 4.70 13.26 21.00
N PRO A 20 3.87 14.26 21.34
CA PRO A 20 3.66 15.42 20.47
C PRO A 20 4.95 16.14 20.05
N GLU A 21 5.92 16.25 20.97
CA GLU A 21 7.21 16.87 20.67
C GLU A 21 7.99 16.06 19.63
N ARG A 22 8.08 14.74 19.78
CA ARG A 22 8.78 13.87 18.82
C ARG A 22 8.06 13.78 17.48
N VAL A 23 6.73 13.85 17.46
CA VAL A 23 5.96 13.95 16.21
C VAL A 23 6.30 15.24 15.45
N ASP A 24 6.41 16.37 16.15
CA ASP A 24 6.80 17.63 15.51
C ASP A 24 8.26 17.60 15.01
N ARG A 25 9.18 17.00 15.78
CA ARG A 25 10.57 16.77 15.33
C ARG A 25 10.62 15.86 14.09
N LEU A 26 9.82 14.79 14.06
CA LEU A 26 9.72 13.89 12.91
C LEU A 26 9.20 14.63 11.67
N ARG A 27 8.17 15.47 11.83
CA ARG A 27 7.68 16.34 10.75
C ARG A 27 8.76 17.29 10.24
N THR A 28 9.54 17.91 11.13
CA THR A 28 10.68 18.76 10.72
C THR A 28 11.68 17.98 9.89
N VAL A 29 12.07 16.77 10.32
CA VAL A 29 12.99 15.91 9.56
C VAL A 29 12.41 15.55 8.18
N PHE A 30 11.12 15.23 8.12
CA PHE A 30 10.46 14.92 6.85
C PHE A 30 10.52 16.10 5.87
N TRP A 31 10.24 17.32 6.33
CA TRP A 31 10.36 18.52 5.50
C TRP A 31 11.80 18.81 5.08
N ASP A 32 12.76 18.67 5.99
CA ASP A 32 14.18 18.88 5.71
C ASP A 32 14.72 17.88 4.67
N MET A 33 14.20 16.65 4.65
CA MET A 33 14.50 15.62 3.65
C MET A 33 14.01 15.99 2.24
N THR A 34 13.31 17.10 2.08
CA THR A 34 12.74 17.54 0.82
C THR A 34 13.30 18.91 0.43
N LYS A 35 13.89 19.02 -0.76
CA LYS A 35 14.30 20.30 -1.34
C LYS A 35 13.19 20.83 -2.23
N ILE A 36 12.68 22.03 -1.92
CA ILE A 36 11.69 22.73 -2.75
C ILE A 36 12.39 23.87 -3.48
N THR A 37 12.29 23.91 -4.80
CA THR A 37 12.73 25.04 -5.62
C THR A 37 11.57 25.59 -6.43
N THR A 38 11.45 26.91 -6.47
CA THR A 38 10.36 27.60 -7.17
C THR A 38 10.92 28.47 -8.29
N GLN A 39 10.28 28.43 -9.45
CA GLN A 39 10.57 29.29 -10.59
C GLN A 39 9.27 29.88 -11.12
N VAL A 40 9.24 31.19 -11.35
CA VAL A 40 8.08 31.86 -11.96
C VAL A 40 8.37 32.05 -13.45
N GLU A 41 7.47 31.57 -14.29
CA GLU A 41 7.43 31.84 -15.72
C GLU A 41 6.33 32.86 -15.99
N THR A 42 6.68 33.94 -16.69
CA THR A 42 5.74 35.01 -17.04
C THR A 42 5.51 35.01 -18.54
N ILE A 43 4.25 34.89 -18.96
CA ILE A 43 3.85 34.88 -20.37
C ILE A 43 3.07 36.16 -20.64
N GLU A 44 3.59 36.98 -21.55
CA GLU A 44 2.92 38.20 -22.00
C GLU A 44 2.01 37.91 -23.18
N HIS A 45 0.72 38.20 -23.03
CA HIS A 45 -0.28 38.05 -24.06
C HIS A 45 -0.57 39.41 -24.70
N THR A 46 -0.04 39.64 -25.90
CA THR A 46 -0.31 40.87 -26.67
C THR A 46 -1.70 40.81 -27.30
N GLY A 47 -2.64 41.62 -26.83
CA GLY A 47 -3.97 41.74 -27.42
C GLY A 47 -3.96 42.52 -28.74
N THR A 48 -4.66 42.03 -29.76
CA THR A 48 -4.97 42.81 -30.97
C THR A 48 -6.35 43.48 -30.84
N ARG A 49 -6.30 44.73 -30.35
CA ARG A 49 -7.35 45.78 -30.28
C ARG A 49 -8.47 45.60 -29.23
N GLU A 50 -8.78 46.75 -28.62
CA GLU A 50 -9.72 47.09 -27.52
C GLU A 50 -9.55 46.37 -26.17
N ASP A 51 -9.19 45.09 -26.17
CA ASP A 51 -8.81 44.39 -24.95
C ASP A 51 -7.28 44.53 -24.81
N GLY A 52 -6.82 45.35 -23.86
CA GLY A 52 -5.39 45.52 -23.59
C GLY A 52 -4.69 44.17 -23.36
N GLY A 53 -3.38 44.09 -23.65
CA GLY A 53 -2.60 42.88 -23.35
C GLY A 53 -2.66 42.51 -21.86
N TRP A 54 -2.48 41.23 -21.54
CA TRP A 54 -2.50 40.70 -20.17
C TRP A 54 -1.30 39.79 -19.91
N THR A 55 -0.96 39.61 -18.64
CA THR A 55 0.21 38.85 -18.20
C THR A 55 -0.23 37.60 -17.43
N GLU A 56 0.24 36.43 -17.85
CA GLU A 56 0.08 35.16 -17.16
C GLU A 56 1.32 34.86 -16.33
N SER A 57 1.15 34.28 -15.15
CA SER A 57 2.28 33.79 -14.34
C SER A 57 2.05 32.33 -13.96
N ILE A 58 2.99 31.47 -14.35
CA ILE A 58 3.03 30.05 -14.03
C ILE A 58 4.11 29.84 -12.96
N LEU A 59 3.74 29.29 -11.82
CA LEU A 59 4.69 28.92 -10.77
C LEU A 59 5.09 27.44 -10.94
N HIS A 60 6.33 27.22 -11.34
CA HIS A 60 6.95 25.90 -11.37
C HIS A 60 7.52 25.58 -9.98
N ILE A 61 6.97 24.56 -9.34
CA ILE A 61 7.46 24.04 -8.05
C ILE A 61 8.12 22.69 -8.33
N THR A 62 9.42 22.59 -8.10
CA THR A 62 10.14 21.31 -8.15
C THR A 62 10.43 20.84 -6.74
N ILE A 63 10.02 19.61 -6.45
CA ILE A 63 10.21 18.94 -5.17
C ILE A 63 11.19 17.80 -5.41
N THR A 64 12.36 17.84 -4.76
CA THR A 64 13.40 16.82 -4.92
C THR A 64 13.74 16.21 -3.56
N PRO A 65 13.64 14.87 -3.41
CA PRO A 65 14.06 14.22 -2.18
C PRO A 65 15.59 14.34 -2.02
N ARG A 66 16.05 14.54 -0.79
CA ARG A 66 17.46 14.47 -0.42
C ARG A 66 17.87 13.02 -0.20
N THR A 67 19.06 12.67 -0.66
CA THR A 67 19.67 11.36 -0.37
C THR A 67 20.14 11.29 1.08
N PRO A 68 20.39 10.09 1.64
CA PRO A 68 21.03 9.97 2.95
C PRO A 68 22.33 10.78 3.04
N ASP A 69 23.16 10.76 2.00
CA ASP A 69 24.42 11.53 1.95
C ASP A 69 24.19 13.05 1.96
N ASP A 70 23.19 13.53 1.22
CA ASP A 70 22.77 14.94 1.28
C ASP A 70 22.39 15.33 2.71
N MET A 71 21.72 14.43 3.43
CA MET A 71 21.30 14.68 4.80
C MET A 71 22.44 14.66 5.82
N ARG A 72 23.45 13.79 5.63
CA ARG A 72 24.67 13.79 6.46
C ARG A 72 25.34 15.16 6.43
N VAL A 73 25.47 15.72 5.23
CA VAL A 73 26.05 17.06 5.03
C VAL A 73 25.12 18.15 5.54
N PHE A 74 23.82 18.08 5.23
CA PHE A 74 22.83 19.09 5.60
C PHE A 74 22.72 19.28 7.12
N TYR A 75 22.72 18.18 7.88
CA TYR A 75 22.67 18.23 9.33
C TYR A 75 24.03 18.25 10.02
N GLN A 76 25.13 18.11 9.26
CA GLN A 76 26.48 17.99 9.81
C GLN A 76 26.57 16.86 10.84
N PHE A 77 26.13 15.66 10.44
CA PHE A 77 26.15 14.48 11.30
C PHE A 77 27.55 14.20 11.84
N THR A 78 27.62 13.86 13.12
CA THR A 78 28.83 13.34 13.76
C THR A 78 29.18 11.96 13.20
N ASP A 79 30.39 11.48 13.47
CA ASP A 79 30.81 10.14 13.08
C ASP A 79 29.86 9.06 13.64
N ASP A 80 29.46 9.18 14.91
CA ASP A 80 28.49 8.27 15.54
C ASP A 80 27.12 8.30 14.86
N GLN A 81 26.62 9.49 14.45
CA GLN A 81 25.34 9.61 13.73
C GLN A 81 25.42 9.05 12.31
N ASN A 82 26.58 9.12 11.68
CA ASN A 82 26.82 8.51 10.37
C ASN A 82 26.84 6.98 10.49
N GLU A 83 27.55 6.42 11.46
CA GLU A 83 27.60 4.98 11.72
C GLU A 83 26.20 4.42 12.05
N ALA A 84 25.45 5.10 12.93
CA ALA A 84 24.07 4.73 13.22
C ALA A 84 23.16 4.81 11.99
N LEU A 85 23.38 5.77 11.08
CA LEU A 85 22.63 5.85 9.83
C LEU A 85 23.00 4.69 8.89
N ASP A 86 24.29 4.34 8.81
CA ASP A 86 24.77 3.20 8.01
C ASP A 86 24.14 1.89 8.48
N GLU A 87 24.16 1.59 9.78
CA GLU A 87 23.52 0.39 10.33
C GLU A 87 22.02 0.33 10.01
N LEU A 88 21.30 1.45 10.14
CA LEU A 88 19.87 1.52 9.83
C LEU A 88 19.58 1.32 8.33
N LEU A 89 20.47 1.77 7.45
CA LEU A 89 20.34 1.60 6.00
C LEU A 89 20.66 0.17 5.57
N GLU A 90 21.68 -0.44 6.16
CA GLU A 90 22.04 -1.85 5.94
C GLU A 90 20.92 -2.80 6.39
N ASN A 91 20.25 -2.48 7.49
CA ASN A 91 19.14 -3.26 8.04
C ASN A 91 17.76 -2.77 7.60
N ARG A 92 17.68 -1.95 6.53
CA ARG A 92 16.43 -1.34 6.08
C ARG A 92 15.34 -2.36 5.80
N ASP A 93 15.67 -3.47 5.14
CA ASP A 93 14.68 -4.49 4.77
C ASP A 93 14.14 -5.22 6.01
N LEU A 94 15.01 -5.52 6.98
CA LEU A 94 14.60 -6.08 8.28
C LEU A 94 13.70 -5.11 9.05
N LEU A 95 14.04 -3.81 9.07
CA LEU A 95 13.24 -2.78 9.72
C LEU A 95 11.90 -2.57 9.03
N ALA A 96 11.85 -2.65 7.69
CA ALA A 96 10.61 -2.60 6.92
C ALA A 96 9.72 -3.80 7.22
N ALA A 97 10.29 -5.01 7.31
CA ALA A 97 9.56 -6.22 7.71
C ALA A 97 9.00 -6.10 9.14
N LEU A 98 9.80 -5.63 10.10
CA LEU A 98 9.37 -5.41 11.49
C LEU A 98 8.29 -4.33 11.60
N ALA A 99 8.43 -3.23 10.86
CA ALA A 99 7.39 -2.20 10.81
C ALA A 99 6.10 -2.74 10.19
N GLY A 100 6.20 -3.57 9.14
CA GLY A 100 5.09 -4.32 8.56
C GLY A 100 4.38 -5.18 9.60
N ASP A 101 5.12 -6.02 10.35
CA ASP A 101 4.59 -6.87 11.42
C ASP A 101 3.88 -6.06 12.53
N LEU A 102 4.40 -4.88 12.89
CA LEU A 102 3.74 -3.97 13.82
C LEU A 102 2.41 -3.42 13.30
N THR A 103 2.26 -3.27 11.98
CA THR A 103 0.96 -2.87 11.42
C THR A 103 -0.04 -4.02 11.49
N ILE A 104 0.38 -5.29 11.41
CA ILE A 104 -0.52 -6.43 11.43
C ILE A 104 -0.96 -6.68 12.87
N SER A 105 -2.15 -6.23 13.24
CA SER A 105 -2.68 -6.40 14.60
C SER A 105 -3.60 -7.61 14.76
N ASP A 106 -4.10 -8.14 13.65
CA ASP A 106 -5.08 -9.24 13.66
C ASP A 106 -4.39 -10.58 13.99
N PRO A 107 -4.87 -11.33 15.00
CA PRO A 107 -4.23 -12.57 15.44
C PRO A 107 -4.28 -13.67 14.39
N ASP A 108 -5.35 -13.74 13.59
CA ASP A 108 -5.51 -14.76 12.55
C ASP A 108 -4.57 -14.45 11.38
N ALA A 109 -4.40 -13.17 11.04
CA ALA A 109 -3.39 -12.74 10.06
C ALA A 109 -1.96 -13.08 10.52
N LYS A 110 -1.63 -12.88 11.80
CA LYS A 110 -0.33 -13.27 12.35
C LYS A 110 -0.10 -14.78 12.30
N ALA A 111 -1.10 -15.55 12.71
CA ALA A 111 -1.02 -17.01 12.68
C ALA A 111 -0.83 -17.53 11.25
N LEU A 112 -1.56 -16.97 10.29
CA LEU A 112 -1.44 -17.28 8.87
C LEU A 112 -0.02 -16.99 8.34
N LEU A 113 0.54 -15.82 8.65
CA LEU A 113 1.88 -15.45 8.21
C LEU A 113 2.98 -16.32 8.83
N ALA A 114 2.84 -16.67 10.12
CA ALA A 114 3.75 -17.57 10.80
C ALA A 114 3.70 -19.01 10.23
N ALA A 115 2.57 -19.40 9.64
CA ALA A 115 2.38 -20.72 9.04
C ALA A 115 2.78 -20.78 7.56
N LEU A 116 3.27 -19.68 6.95
CA LEU A 116 3.70 -19.69 5.56
C LEU A 116 4.88 -20.64 5.33
N PRO A 117 4.91 -21.42 4.22
CA PRO A 117 6.01 -22.32 3.91
C PRO A 117 7.35 -21.58 3.86
N GLU A 118 8.41 -22.16 4.46
CA GLU A 118 9.76 -21.58 4.45
C GLU A 118 10.28 -21.36 3.01
N GLU A 119 10.01 -22.32 2.12
CA GLU A 119 10.42 -22.30 0.71
C GLU A 119 9.48 -21.49 -0.20
N LEU A 120 8.51 -20.76 0.37
CA LEU A 120 7.62 -19.89 -0.43
C LEU A 120 8.43 -18.77 -1.07
N SER A 121 8.22 -18.53 -2.37
CA SER A 121 8.96 -17.48 -3.09
C SER A 121 8.77 -16.10 -2.45
N PRO A 122 9.80 -15.24 -2.46
CA PRO A 122 9.71 -13.89 -1.89
C PRO A 122 8.53 -13.08 -2.43
N GLU A 123 8.23 -13.21 -3.73
CA GLU A 123 7.12 -12.51 -4.39
C GLU A 123 5.76 -12.94 -3.82
N ARG A 124 5.55 -14.25 -3.64
CA ARG A 124 4.31 -14.79 -3.05
C ARG A 124 4.16 -14.38 -1.60
N ARG A 125 5.26 -14.46 -0.84
CA ARG A 125 5.31 -14.02 0.56
C ARG A 125 4.92 -12.55 0.67
N ALA A 126 5.49 -11.68 -0.16
CA ALA A 126 5.17 -10.25 -0.17
C ALA A 126 3.69 -9.98 -0.50
N VAL A 127 3.09 -10.73 -1.42
CA VAL A 127 1.64 -10.65 -1.71
C VAL A 127 0.79 -10.96 -0.48
N VAL A 128 1.10 -12.05 0.23
CA VAL A 128 0.33 -12.44 1.42
C VAL A 128 0.54 -11.48 2.58
N GLU A 129 1.78 -11.07 2.85
CA GLU A 129 2.09 -10.07 3.89
C GLU A 129 1.37 -8.74 3.63
N THR A 130 1.40 -8.27 2.38
CA THR A 130 0.70 -7.05 1.96
C THR A 130 -0.81 -7.20 2.10
N ALA A 131 -1.39 -8.34 1.71
CA ALA A 131 -2.81 -8.63 1.87
C ALA A 131 -3.22 -8.63 3.36
N CYS A 132 -2.45 -9.32 4.20
CA CYS A 132 -2.66 -9.41 5.65
C CYS A 132 -2.54 -8.05 6.36
N SER A 133 -1.77 -7.12 5.81
CA SER A 133 -1.61 -5.77 6.36
C SER A 133 -2.92 -4.98 6.49
N LEU A 134 -3.95 -5.31 5.70
CA LEU A 134 -5.24 -4.61 5.73
C LEU A 134 -6.36 -5.36 6.48
N VAL A 135 -6.12 -6.59 6.93
CA VAL A 135 -7.13 -7.40 7.64
C VAL A 135 -7.65 -6.62 8.85
N GLY A 136 -8.98 -6.46 8.92
CA GLY A 136 -9.68 -5.75 9.97
C GLY A 136 -9.68 -4.22 9.89
N LYS A 137 -9.05 -3.60 8.88
CA LYS A 137 -8.82 -2.14 8.86
C LYS A 137 -9.58 -1.35 7.80
N VAL A 138 -9.93 -1.95 6.67
CA VAL A 138 -10.46 -1.21 5.50
C VAL A 138 -11.87 -1.64 5.19
N ASN A 139 -12.82 -0.69 5.22
CA ASN A 139 -14.22 -0.97 4.94
C ASN A 139 -14.44 -1.51 3.52
N TYR A 140 -15.53 -2.24 3.34
CA TYR A 140 -15.96 -2.59 2.00
C TYR A 140 -16.63 -1.38 1.32
N PHE A 141 -16.21 -1.09 0.10
CA PHE A 141 -16.83 -0.04 -0.71
C PHE A 141 -16.98 -0.49 -2.16
N TRP A 142 -18.22 -0.58 -2.65
CA TRP A 142 -18.51 -1.02 -4.02
C TRP A 142 -17.86 -0.10 -5.06
N GLY A 143 -17.02 -0.66 -5.94
CA GLY A 143 -16.22 0.10 -6.91
C GLY A 143 -15.03 0.83 -6.31
N GLY A 144 -14.71 0.59 -5.03
CA GLY A 144 -13.58 1.21 -4.34
C GLY A 144 -12.25 0.65 -4.83
N LYS A 145 -11.31 1.53 -5.17
CA LYS A 145 -9.98 1.21 -5.70
C LYS A 145 -8.94 2.13 -5.04
N SER A 146 -7.72 1.63 -4.85
CA SER A 146 -6.60 2.46 -4.41
C SER A 146 -5.31 2.07 -5.13
N LEU A 147 -4.58 3.09 -5.59
CA LEU A 147 -3.22 3.01 -6.11
C LEU A 147 -2.28 3.86 -5.25
N VAL A 148 -2.60 3.98 -3.95
CA VAL A 148 -1.75 4.64 -2.97
C VAL A 148 -0.85 3.57 -2.33
N PHE A 149 0.42 3.91 -2.15
CA PHE A 149 1.33 3.04 -1.41
C PHE A 149 1.00 3.05 0.08
N GLY A 150 0.81 1.87 0.66
CA GLY A 150 0.40 1.72 2.05
C GLY A 150 -0.98 2.32 2.30
N TRP A 151 -1.10 3.09 3.38
CA TRP A 151 -2.37 3.63 3.84
C TRP A 151 -2.91 4.74 2.92
N ASP A 152 -4.16 4.61 2.47
CA ASP A 152 -4.87 5.64 1.73
C ASP A 152 -5.67 6.53 2.70
N GLU A 153 -5.36 7.83 2.74
CA GLU A 153 -6.04 8.79 3.63
C GLU A 153 -7.55 8.91 3.37
N ARG A 154 -8.03 8.44 2.20
CA ARG A 154 -9.46 8.41 1.88
C ARG A 154 -10.19 7.31 2.64
N TRP A 155 -9.52 6.24 3.07
CA TRP A 155 -10.19 5.14 3.76
C TRP A 155 -10.86 5.60 5.07
N GLY A 156 -12.08 5.14 5.31
CA GLY A 156 -12.92 5.57 6.43
C GLY A 156 -13.64 6.92 6.23
N THR A 157 -13.22 7.75 5.26
CA THR A 157 -13.91 9.02 4.96
C THR A 157 -15.28 8.76 4.31
N ILE A 158 -16.30 9.53 4.67
CA ILE A 158 -17.63 9.33 4.09
C ILE A 158 -17.65 9.77 2.62
N GLN A 159 -17.94 8.84 1.72
CA GLN A 159 -18.04 9.09 0.28
C GLN A 159 -19.31 8.47 -0.30
N LYS A 160 -19.78 9.01 -1.42
CA LYS A 160 -20.92 8.48 -2.15
C LYS A 160 -20.48 7.30 -3.01
N VAL A 161 -21.17 6.16 -2.91
CA VAL A 161 -20.97 5.03 -3.83
C VAL A 161 -21.54 5.42 -5.19
N THR A 162 -20.65 5.64 -6.18
CA THR A 162 -21.03 6.07 -7.53
C THR A 162 -21.07 4.92 -8.54
N ALA A 163 -20.32 3.84 -8.30
CA ALA A 163 -20.31 2.67 -9.17
C ALA A 163 -21.70 2.01 -9.20
N ALA A 164 -22.15 1.64 -10.40
CA ALA A 164 -23.45 1.01 -10.64
C ALA A 164 -23.42 -0.49 -10.31
N GLY A 165 -24.60 -1.12 -10.23
CA GLY A 165 -24.72 -2.58 -10.11
C GLY A 165 -24.70 -3.13 -8.68
N SER A 166 -24.80 -2.28 -7.65
CA SER A 166 -24.90 -2.72 -6.26
C SER A 166 -26.11 -2.12 -5.54
N SER A 167 -26.62 -2.83 -4.55
CA SER A 167 -27.67 -2.33 -3.66
C SER A 167 -27.25 -1.08 -2.87
N THR A 168 -25.95 -0.79 -2.78
CA THR A 168 -25.43 0.41 -2.11
C THR A 168 -25.15 1.58 -3.04
N THR A 169 -25.35 1.43 -4.36
CA THR A 169 -25.19 2.53 -5.32
C THR A 169 -26.05 3.72 -4.91
N GLY A 170 -25.44 4.91 -4.84
CA GLY A 170 -26.09 6.16 -4.45
C GLY A 170 -26.10 6.46 -2.95
N THR A 171 -25.71 5.52 -2.10
CA THR A 171 -25.60 5.72 -0.64
C THR A 171 -24.26 6.37 -0.25
N TYR A 172 -24.18 6.94 0.95
CA TYR A 172 -22.94 7.46 1.54
C TYR A 172 -22.41 6.46 2.56
N ARG A 173 -21.16 6.03 2.41
CA ARG A 173 -20.50 5.04 3.26
C ARG A 173 -19.04 5.42 3.52
N PRO A 174 -18.42 4.93 4.61
CA PRO A 174 -16.98 5.01 4.77
C PRO A 174 -16.28 4.41 3.55
N TYR A 175 -15.39 5.17 2.93
CA TYR A 175 -14.67 4.75 1.75
C TYR A 175 -13.68 3.64 2.08
N GLY A 176 -13.41 2.79 1.10
CA GLY A 176 -12.61 1.59 1.23
C GLY A 176 -12.40 0.97 -0.14
N MET A 177 -12.40 -0.36 -0.20
CA MET A 177 -12.19 -1.09 -1.45
C MET A 177 -13.26 -2.16 -1.68
N ASP A 178 -13.49 -2.52 -2.93
CA ASP A 178 -14.20 -3.77 -3.24
C ASP A 178 -13.21 -4.94 -3.31
N CYS A 179 -13.70 -6.14 -3.61
CA CYS A 179 -12.89 -7.35 -3.70
C CYS A 179 -11.75 -7.22 -4.70
N SER A 180 -12.06 -6.78 -5.92
CA SER A 180 -11.06 -6.61 -6.98
C SER A 180 -10.12 -5.43 -6.71
N GLY A 181 -10.61 -4.35 -6.10
CA GLY A 181 -9.81 -3.20 -5.72
C GLY A 181 -8.78 -3.52 -4.65
N PHE A 182 -9.14 -4.39 -3.71
CA PHE A 182 -8.20 -4.93 -2.74
C PHE A 182 -7.09 -5.73 -3.42
N VAL A 183 -7.43 -6.66 -4.32
CA VAL A 183 -6.42 -7.46 -5.04
C VAL A 183 -5.53 -6.55 -5.91
N ASP A 184 -6.10 -5.59 -6.64
CA ASP A 184 -5.34 -4.61 -7.41
C ASP A 184 -4.36 -3.82 -6.52
N TRP A 185 -4.81 -3.36 -5.35
CA TRP A 185 -3.99 -2.62 -4.40
C TRP A 185 -2.81 -3.47 -3.89
N VAL A 186 -3.03 -4.76 -3.61
CA VAL A 186 -1.96 -5.68 -3.16
C VAL A 186 -0.87 -5.79 -4.22
N PHE A 187 -1.22 -6.14 -5.46
CA PHE A 187 -0.23 -6.28 -6.53
C PHE A 187 0.45 -4.95 -6.89
N TYR A 188 -0.29 -3.84 -6.84
CA TYR A 188 0.26 -2.51 -7.04
C TYR A 188 1.31 -2.16 -5.98
N ASN A 189 1.07 -2.49 -4.71
CA ASN A 189 2.00 -2.20 -3.63
C ASN A 189 3.24 -3.10 -3.67
N VAL A 190 3.05 -4.40 -3.90
CA VAL A 190 4.17 -5.36 -3.98
C VAL A 190 5.13 -5.02 -5.12
N THR A 191 4.60 -4.50 -6.22
CA THR A 191 5.41 -4.16 -7.42
C THR A 191 5.93 -2.73 -7.43
N GLY A 192 5.80 -1.97 -6.34
CA GLY A 192 6.23 -0.57 -6.32
C GLY A 192 5.50 0.30 -7.36
N GLY A 193 4.28 -0.09 -7.72
CA GLY A 193 3.37 0.64 -8.60
C GLY A 193 3.44 0.26 -10.08
N GLU A 194 4.23 -0.75 -10.44
CA GLU A 194 4.45 -1.15 -11.83
C GLU A 194 3.33 -2.05 -12.39
N TYR A 195 2.56 -2.73 -11.53
CA TYR A 195 1.59 -3.72 -11.97
C TYR A 195 0.23 -3.60 -11.27
N ILE A 196 -0.84 -3.66 -12.06
CA ILE A 196 -2.22 -3.75 -11.58
C ILE A 196 -2.83 -4.96 -12.28
N ILE A 197 -3.09 -6.04 -11.54
CA ILE A 197 -3.53 -7.31 -12.12
C ILE A 197 -4.82 -7.19 -12.94
N GLY A 198 -5.78 -6.39 -12.48
CA GLY A 198 -7.05 -6.18 -13.18
C GLY A 198 -6.96 -5.25 -14.38
N HIS A 199 -5.83 -4.55 -14.59
CA HIS A 199 -5.64 -3.56 -15.64
C HIS A 199 -6.79 -2.52 -15.69
N GLY A 200 -7.30 -2.13 -14.52
CA GLY A 200 -8.43 -1.20 -14.37
C GLY A 200 -9.83 -1.86 -14.39
N GLY A 201 -9.91 -3.18 -14.53
CA GLY A 201 -11.14 -3.96 -14.48
C GLY A 201 -11.53 -4.50 -13.08
N GLY A 202 -12.52 -5.38 -13.08
CA GLY A 202 -12.97 -6.13 -11.90
C GLY A 202 -12.37 -7.53 -11.82
N ALA A 203 -12.94 -8.38 -10.96
CA ALA A 203 -12.47 -9.76 -10.75
C ALA A 203 -12.38 -10.58 -12.05
N THR A 204 -13.32 -10.44 -13.00
CA THR A 204 -13.24 -11.09 -14.32
C THR A 204 -11.97 -10.73 -15.08
N MET A 205 -11.55 -9.46 -15.05
CA MET A 205 -10.32 -9.06 -15.73
C MET A 205 -9.09 -9.64 -15.04
N GLN A 206 -9.09 -9.68 -13.71
CA GLN A 206 -8.00 -10.31 -12.94
C GLN A 206 -7.89 -11.80 -13.29
N HIS A 207 -9.01 -12.50 -13.38
CA HIS A 207 -9.04 -13.91 -13.77
C HIS A 207 -8.45 -14.15 -15.17
N ASN A 208 -8.70 -13.27 -16.14
CA ASN A 208 -8.12 -13.36 -17.49
C ASN A 208 -6.58 -13.23 -17.54
N TYR A 209 -5.96 -12.66 -16.49
CA TYR A 209 -4.51 -12.59 -16.34
C TYR A 209 -3.96 -13.65 -15.39
N CYS A 210 -4.72 -14.72 -15.21
CA CYS A 210 -4.30 -15.91 -14.46
C CYS A 210 -4.36 -17.16 -15.36
N THR A 211 -3.66 -18.20 -14.91
CA THR A 211 -3.75 -19.56 -15.45
C THR A 211 -4.55 -20.42 -14.47
N GLU A 212 -5.60 -21.09 -14.95
CA GLU A 212 -6.41 -21.98 -14.10
C GLU A 212 -5.56 -23.15 -13.54
N ILE A 213 -5.75 -23.47 -12.26
CA ILE A 213 -5.05 -24.56 -11.57
C ILE A 213 -6.06 -25.42 -10.80
N SER A 214 -5.63 -26.58 -10.30
CA SER A 214 -6.42 -27.38 -9.38
C SER A 214 -6.25 -26.90 -7.92
N TRP A 215 -7.22 -27.26 -7.06
CA TRP A 215 -7.19 -26.92 -5.63
C TRP A 215 -6.01 -27.55 -4.87
N ASP A 216 -5.50 -28.69 -5.36
CA ASP A 216 -4.35 -29.38 -4.77
C ASP A 216 -3.03 -28.68 -5.12
N GLU A 217 -2.99 -27.92 -6.22
CA GLU A 217 -1.84 -27.13 -6.66
C GLU A 217 -1.80 -25.72 -6.03
N ALA A 218 -2.81 -25.37 -5.23
CA ALA A 218 -2.96 -24.06 -4.62
C ALA A 218 -1.75 -23.69 -3.74
N LEU A 219 -1.15 -22.56 -4.03
CA LEU A 219 -0.08 -21.95 -3.24
C LEU A 219 -0.54 -20.59 -2.68
N PRO A 220 0.05 -20.13 -1.55
CA PRO A 220 -0.13 -18.76 -1.11
C PRO A 220 0.18 -17.75 -2.23
N GLY A 221 -0.66 -16.74 -2.36
CA GLY A 221 -0.62 -15.74 -3.43
C GLY A 221 -1.41 -16.08 -4.70
N ASP A 222 -1.95 -17.30 -4.85
CA ASP A 222 -2.90 -17.62 -5.93
C ASP A 222 -4.27 -16.92 -5.69
N LEU A 223 -5.10 -16.81 -6.72
CA LEU A 223 -6.42 -16.17 -6.63
C LEU A 223 -7.56 -17.17 -6.70
N VAL A 224 -8.61 -16.92 -5.93
CA VAL A 224 -9.85 -17.71 -5.91
C VAL A 224 -11.03 -16.84 -6.31
N PHE A 225 -11.99 -17.43 -7.01
CA PHE A 225 -13.14 -16.70 -7.56
C PHE A 225 -14.48 -17.36 -7.22
N TYR A 226 -15.50 -16.53 -7.01
CA TYR A 226 -16.90 -16.95 -6.93
C TYR A 226 -17.44 -17.29 -8.32
N PRO A 227 -18.60 -17.97 -8.41
CA PRO A 227 -19.25 -18.24 -9.69
C PRO A 227 -19.39 -16.98 -10.55
N GLY A 228 -19.00 -17.05 -11.81
CA GLY A 228 -19.08 -15.92 -12.74
C GLY A 228 -18.15 -14.75 -12.42
N ASP A 229 -17.11 -14.97 -11.61
CA ASP A 229 -16.15 -13.96 -11.15
C ASP A 229 -16.82 -12.79 -10.41
N GLU A 230 -17.93 -13.04 -9.71
CA GLU A 230 -18.64 -12.01 -8.93
C GLU A 230 -17.81 -11.50 -7.74
N HIS A 231 -16.82 -12.28 -7.30
CA HIS A 231 -15.97 -11.99 -6.17
C HIS A 231 -14.62 -12.68 -6.31
N VAL A 232 -13.58 -12.09 -5.72
CA VAL A 232 -12.20 -12.58 -5.78
C VAL A 232 -11.54 -12.48 -4.39
N GLY A 233 -10.63 -13.40 -4.11
CA GLY A 233 -9.78 -13.40 -2.93
C GLY A 233 -8.39 -13.93 -3.23
N ILE A 234 -7.45 -13.69 -2.31
CA ILE A 234 -6.07 -14.19 -2.37
C ILE A 234 -5.94 -15.38 -1.43
N VAL A 235 -5.36 -16.48 -1.91
CA VAL A 235 -4.96 -17.60 -1.05
C VAL A 235 -3.88 -17.10 -0.10
N GLY A 236 -4.19 -17.00 1.19
CA GLY A 236 -3.21 -16.63 2.21
C GLY A 236 -2.40 -17.84 2.69
N GLY A 237 -3.00 -19.02 2.70
CA GLY A 237 -2.33 -20.24 3.14
C GLY A 237 -3.31 -21.38 3.39
N ARG A 238 -2.95 -22.28 4.30
CA ARG A 238 -3.81 -23.36 4.79
C ARG A 238 -3.85 -23.35 6.31
N ASP A 239 -4.96 -23.77 6.88
CA ASP A 239 -5.09 -24.01 8.32
C ASP A 239 -4.44 -25.36 8.72
N GLU A 240 -4.53 -25.70 10.01
CA GLU A 240 -4.01 -26.97 10.55
C GLU A 240 -4.65 -28.22 9.94
N ASN A 241 -5.86 -28.10 9.38
CA ASN A 241 -6.59 -29.19 8.72
C ASN A 241 -6.28 -29.29 7.22
N GLY A 242 -5.48 -28.36 6.67
CA GLY A 242 -5.18 -28.27 5.25
C GLY A 242 -6.22 -27.51 4.43
N GLU A 243 -7.22 -26.90 5.08
CA GLU A 243 -8.25 -26.09 4.43
C GLU A 243 -7.68 -24.72 4.03
N LEU A 244 -8.08 -24.23 2.85
CA LEU A 244 -7.57 -22.96 2.32
C LEU A 244 -8.09 -21.78 3.13
N LEU A 245 -7.17 -20.90 3.51
CA LEU A 245 -7.45 -19.60 4.12
C LEU A 245 -7.36 -18.52 3.04
N ILE A 246 -8.43 -17.77 2.85
CA ILE A 246 -8.59 -16.76 1.80
C ILE A 246 -8.66 -15.37 2.43
N VAL A 247 -7.77 -14.48 2.00
CA VAL A 247 -7.79 -13.05 2.37
C VAL A 247 -8.56 -12.28 1.30
N HIS A 248 -9.62 -11.57 1.69
CA HIS A 248 -10.44 -10.80 0.74
C HIS A 248 -11.20 -9.65 1.40
N CYS A 249 -11.52 -8.60 0.63
CA CYS A 249 -12.41 -7.54 1.06
C CYS A 249 -13.88 -7.93 0.83
N ALA A 250 -14.65 -8.10 1.90
CA ALA A 250 -15.96 -8.73 1.87
C ALA A 250 -17.10 -7.76 2.21
N PHE A 251 -18.15 -7.77 1.40
CA PHE A 251 -19.34 -6.92 1.61
C PHE A 251 -20.05 -7.21 2.93
N SER A 252 -20.27 -8.49 3.27
CA SER A 252 -21.04 -8.89 4.45
C SER A 252 -20.36 -8.54 5.77
N GLN A 253 -19.03 -8.57 5.81
CA GLN A 253 -18.23 -8.25 6.99
C GLN A 253 -17.80 -6.77 7.01
N ASP A 254 -18.05 -6.04 5.92
CA ASP A 254 -17.63 -4.66 5.72
C ASP A 254 -16.14 -4.44 6.00
N ASN A 255 -15.29 -5.41 5.64
CA ASN A 255 -13.86 -5.35 5.93
C ASN A 255 -13.02 -6.27 5.02
N VAL A 256 -11.69 -6.11 5.05
CA VAL A 256 -10.74 -7.16 4.67
C VAL A 256 -10.72 -8.23 5.77
N VAL A 257 -10.97 -9.47 5.39
CA VAL A 257 -11.13 -10.60 6.30
C VAL A 257 -10.36 -11.82 5.80
N ILE A 258 -10.14 -12.76 6.71
CA ILE A 258 -9.66 -14.11 6.42
C ILE A 258 -10.85 -15.06 6.60
N THR A 259 -11.16 -15.86 5.58
CA THR A 259 -12.22 -16.88 5.64
C THR A 259 -11.74 -18.18 5.01
N GLU A 260 -12.50 -19.26 5.23
CA GLU A 260 -12.31 -20.50 4.49
C GLU A 260 -12.73 -20.35 3.01
N LYS A 261 -12.44 -21.37 2.19
CA LYS A 261 -12.79 -21.47 0.75
C LYS A 261 -14.30 -21.36 0.40
N SER A 262 -15.19 -21.19 1.38
CA SER A 262 -16.64 -21.27 1.17
C SER A 262 -17.13 -20.25 0.13
N GLY A 263 -17.84 -20.74 -0.90
CA GLY A 263 -18.37 -19.93 -2.00
C GLY A 263 -17.43 -19.78 -3.21
N PHE A 264 -16.13 -20.00 -3.03
CA PHE A 264 -15.16 -19.99 -4.13
C PHE A 264 -15.22 -21.30 -4.93
N VAL A 265 -15.40 -21.20 -6.24
CA VAL A 265 -15.62 -22.34 -7.16
C VAL A 265 -14.47 -22.58 -8.12
N SER A 266 -13.62 -21.59 -8.34
CA SER A 266 -12.40 -21.72 -9.15
C SER A 266 -11.19 -21.11 -8.44
N ILE A 267 -10.02 -21.55 -8.87
CA ILE A 267 -8.71 -21.07 -8.42
C ILE A 267 -7.80 -20.92 -9.65
N ALA A 268 -7.02 -19.85 -9.66
CA ALA A 268 -6.10 -19.57 -10.75
C ALA A 268 -4.82 -18.92 -10.22
N ARG A 269 -3.71 -19.20 -10.90
CA ARG A 269 -2.40 -18.62 -10.62
C ARG A 269 -2.20 -17.36 -11.45
N PRO A 270 -1.96 -16.19 -10.82
CA PRO A 270 -1.56 -14.99 -11.52
C PRO A 270 -0.37 -15.21 -12.45
N ASN A 271 -0.47 -14.75 -13.70
CA ASN A 271 0.62 -14.76 -14.68
C ASN A 271 1.78 -13.80 -14.29
N TYR A 272 1.61 -13.07 -13.19
CA TYR A 272 2.63 -12.26 -12.54
C TYR A 272 3.80 -13.11 -12.02
N TYR A 273 3.53 -14.30 -11.49
CA TYR A 273 4.56 -15.20 -11.03
C TYR A 273 5.26 -15.82 -12.24
N SER A 274 6.59 -15.66 -12.35
CA SER A 274 7.39 -16.22 -13.44
C SER A 274 7.68 -17.71 -13.20
N GLU A 275 6.63 -18.52 -13.10
CA GLU A 275 6.65 -19.94 -12.72
C GLU A 275 6.13 -20.87 -13.82
#